data_AF-A0A433PWQ9-F1
#
_entry.id   AF-A0A433PWQ9-F1
#
_cell.length_a   1.000
_cell.length_b   1.000
_cell.length_c   1.000
_cell.angle_alpha   90.00
_cell.angle_beta   90.00
_cell.angle_gamma   90.00
#
_symmetry.space_group_name_H-M   'P 1'
#
loop_
_entity.id
_entity.type
_entity.pdbx_description
1 polymer ?
#
loop_
_entity_poly.entity_id
_entity_poly.type
_entity_poly.pdbx_seq_one_letter_code
_entity_poly.pdbx_strand_id
1 'polypeptide(L)'
;MEIMKTCARQGCMLPPYFERAKKLQHDYCSKTCASLAQPTCSRIGCSYPAYVDRKTGKQHPTCSRTCALQNRPATAGLCSRQSCKNPRYTSPQNPIQYYDYCTPECQWKDAISLTETKLTPLNDAQNLDYIAVKTAFEQSLAGLAGAVQAIFRIQYPSRVAAQFLAYRERSRRTRSKRFAAREFLLKRFHGTRTIMCNAVNELAKGKRTTNLCESPNCGPCGIIKRGLRGGHDNRIWSASTSAISHGYTNIFGGGNTRAMFLCDAVSEGMRDADSLAFNQVAIYYIDL
;
A
#
# COMPACT_ATOMS: atom_id res chain seq x y z
N MET A 1 -8.55 54.22 -16.64
CA MET A 1 -9.71 53.48 -16.11
C MET A 1 -9.19 52.19 -15.50
N GLU A 2 -9.11 52.10 -14.18
CA GLU A 2 -8.86 50.82 -13.50
C GLU A 2 -10.15 49.99 -13.56
N ILE A 3 -10.05 48.79 -14.15
CA ILE A 3 -11.14 47.81 -14.09
C ILE A 3 -11.21 47.34 -12.64
N MET A 4 -12.21 47.80 -11.89
CA MET A 4 -12.47 47.27 -10.54
C MET A 4 -12.67 45.76 -10.66
N LYS A 5 -11.72 44.98 -10.12
CA LYS A 5 -11.93 43.54 -9.92
C LYS A 5 -13.20 43.36 -9.11
N THR A 6 -14.11 42.52 -9.57
CA THR A 6 -15.32 42.10 -8.87
C THR A 6 -15.08 40.76 -8.18
N CYS A 7 -15.92 40.43 -7.20
CA CYS A 7 -15.92 39.14 -6.52
C CYS A 7 -15.91 37.99 -7.55
N ALA A 8 -15.04 37.00 -7.33
CA ALA A 8 -14.89 35.85 -8.21
C ALA A 8 -16.10 34.87 -8.17
N ARG A 9 -17.05 35.05 -7.23
CA ARG A 9 -18.28 34.26 -7.21
C ARG A 9 -19.20 34.70 -8.35
N GLN A 10 -19.60 33.75 -9.18
CA GLN A 10 -20.55 33.99 -10.27
C GLN A 10 -21.85 34.63 -9.75
N GLY A 11 -22.24 35.76 -10.35
CA GLY A 11 -23.43 36.54 -9.95
C GLY A 11 -23.23 37.50 -8.77
N CYS A 12 -22.02 37.61 -8.20
CA CYS A 12 -21.73 38.60 -7.15
C CYS A 12 -21.01 39.82 -7.74
N MET A 13 -21.64 41.00 -7.65
CA MET A 13 -21.07 42.26 -8.17
C MET A 13 -20.30 43.07 -7.11
N LEU A 14 -20.15 42.54 -5.89
CA LEU A 14 -19.44 43.24 -4.83
C LEU A 14 -17.93 43.25 -5.09
N PRO A 15 -17.19 44.29 -4.66
CA PRO A 15 -15.74 44.29 -4.73
C PRO A 15 -15.15 43.18 -3.84
N PRO A 16 -14.03 42.55 -4.23
CA PRO A 16 -13.33 41.56 -3.43
C PRO A 16 -12.83 42.14 -2.12
N TYR A 17 -12.76 41.30 -1.09
CA TYR A 17 -12.35 41.73 0.24
C TYR A 17 -10.87 42.12 0.26
N PHE A 18 -10.57 43.31 0.79
CA PHE A 18 -9.20 43.78 0.99
C PHE A 18 -8.80 43.69 2.45
N GLU A 19 -7.86 42.81 2.76
CA GLU A 19 -7.32 42.64 4.11
C GLU A 19 -6.22 43.67 4.36
N ARG A 20 -6.61 44.83 4.91
CA ARG A 20 -5.71 45.98 5.15
C ARG A 20 -4.44 45.60 5.92
N ALA A 21 -4.55 44.74 6.93
CA ALA A 21 -3.44 44.34 7.79
C ALA A 21 -2.31 43.61 7.01
N LYS A 22 -2.65 42.91 5.93
CA LYS A 22 -1.70 42.15 5.11
C LYS A 22 -1.49 42.76 3.72
N LYS A 23 -2.17 43.87 3.42
CA LYS A 23 -2.27 44.46 2.07
C LYS A 23 -2.61 43.42 1.00
N LEU A 24 -3.45 42.43 1.35
CA LEU A 24 -3.80 41.31 0.50
C LEU A 24 -5.23 41.50 -0.04
N GLN A 25 -5.37 41.47 -1.36
CA GLN A 25 -6.67 41.42 -2.00
C GLN A 25 -7.07 39.96 -2.21
N HIS A 26 -8.20 39.57 -1.61
CA HIS A 26 -8.79 38.25 -1.77
C HIS A 26 -9.61 38.20 -3.07
N ASP A 27 -9.89 37.01 -3.59
CA ASP A 27 -10.71 36.87 -4.80
C ASP A 27 -12.22 37.05 -4.53
N TYR A 28 -12.65 36.93 -3.27
CA TYR A 28 -14.06 36.95 -2.87
C TYR A 28 -14.36 38.11 -1.93
N CYS A 29 -15.58 38.66 -1.99
CA CYS A 29 -16.04 39.76 -1.13
C CYS A 29 -16.29 39.34 0.33
N SER A 30 -16.41 38.04 0.61
CA SER A 30 -16.64 37.50 1.95
C SER A 30 -16.25 36.02 2.04
N LYS A 31 -16.08 35.52 3.26
CA LYS A 31 -15.91 34.07 3.52
C LYS A 31 -17.10 33.25 3.00
N THR A 32 -18.31 33.82 3.04
CA THR A 32 -19.52 33.18 2.53
C THR A 32 -19.46 33.04 1.01
N CYS A 33 -19.07 34.09 0.29
CA CYS A 33 -18.91 34.01 -1.17
C CYS A 33 -17.79 33.06 -1.57
N ALA A 34 -16.69 33.02 -0.82
CA ALA A 34 -15.63 32.04 -1.01
C ALA A 34 -16.14 30.60 -0.80
N SER A 35 -16.93 30.35 0.25
CA SER A 35 -17.47 29.01 0.54
C SER A 35 -18.51 28.56 -0.48
N LEU A 36 -19.36 29.46 -0.97
CA LEU A 36 -20.41 29.15 -1.95
C LEU A 36 -19.86 28.97 -3.37
N ALA A 37 -18.67 29.53 -3.65
CA ALA A 37 -17.97 29.31 -4.90
C ALA A 37 -17.22 27.96 -4.92
N GLN A 38 -17.06 27.29 -3.77
CA GLN A 38 -16.43 25.98 -3.76
C GLN A 38 -17.35 24.93 -4.38
N PRO A 39 -16.82 24.06 -5.27
CA PRO A 39 -17.56 22.89 -5.74
C PRO A 39 -18.16 22.11 -4.58
N THR A 40 -19.40 21.68 -4.75
CA THR A 40 -20.12 20.87 -3.76
C THR A 40 -19.68 19.42 -3.81
N CYS A 41 -19.96 18.70 -2.73
CA CYS A 41 -19.74 17.27 -2.64
C CYS A 41 -20.44 16.53 -3.79
N SER A 42 -19.69 15.71 -4.52
CA SER A 42 -20.19 14.90 -5.63
C SER A 42 -21.14 13.77 -5.20
N ARG A 43 -21.33 13.54 -3.88
CA ARG A 43 -22.27 12.54 -3.39
C ARG A 43 -23.70 13.06 -3.57
N ILE A 44 -24.51 12.27 -4.27
CA ILE A 44 -25.95 12.54 -4.41
C ILE A 44 -26.57 12.78 -3.03
N GLY A 45 -27.31 13.88 -2.90
CA GLY A 45 -27.94 14.30 -1.64
C GLY A 45 -26.98 14.87 -0.59
N CYS A 46 -25.76 15.29 -0.95
CA CYS A 46 -24.85 16.02 -0.08
C CYS A 46 -24.61 17.44 -0.61
N SER A 47 -24.97 18.46 0.16
CA SER A 47 -24.81 19.88 -0.20
C SER A 47 -23.56 20.54 0.40
N TYR A 48 -22.77 19.80 1.17
CA TYR A 48 -21.56 20.34 1.79
C TYR A 48 -20.49 20.67 0.74
N PRO A 49 -19.66 21.70 0.95
CA PRO A 49 -18.51 21.98 0.10
C PRO A 49 -17.58 20.77 0.02
N ALA A 50 -17.01 20.53 -1.16
CA ALA A 50 -16.07 19.45 -1.35
C ALA A 50 -14.78 19.70 -0.55
N TYR A 51 -14.13 18.64 -0.06
CA TYR A 51 -13.00 18.78 0.84
C TYR A 51 -11.78 19.36 0.12
N VAL A 52 -11.14 20.36 0.73
CA VAL A 52 -9.84 20.89 0.26
C VAL A 52 -8.78 20.52 1.29
N ASP A 53 -7.77 19.79 0.85
CA ASP A 53 -6.63 19.45 1.68
C ASP A 53 -5.84 20.72 2.02
N ARG A 54 -5.77 21.06 3.31
CA ARG A 54 -5.15 22.31 3.76
C ARG A 54 -3.65 22.41 3.53
N LYS A 55 -2.96 21.27 3.37
CA LYS A 55 -1.50 21.24 3.20
C LYS A 55 -1.12 21.34 1.73
N THR A 56 -1.88 20.68 0.86
CA THR A 56 -1.57 20.58 -0.58
C THR A 56 -2.40 21.52 -1.43
N GLY A 57 -3.48 22.09 -0.88
CA GLY A 57 -4.47 22.85 -1.64
C GLY A 57 -5.32 21.98 -2.59
N LYS A 58 -5.12 20.65 -2.59
CA LYS A 58 -5.82 19.75 -3.50
C LYS A 58 -7.29 19.66 -3.12
N GLN A 59 -8.15 19.95 -4.07
CA GLN A 59 -9.59 19.74 -3.92
C GLN A 59 -9.95 18.28 -4.23
N HIS A 60 -10.77 17.70 -3.37
CA HIS A 60 -11.35 16.37 -3.51
C HIS A 60 -12.82 16.50 -3.92
N PRO A 61 -13.37 15.54 -4.69
CA PRO A 61 -14.75 15.62 -5.18
C PRO A 61 -15.79 15.47 -4.07
N THR A 62 -15.44 14.93 -2.90
CA THR A 62 -16.37 14.71 -1.77
C THR A 62 -15.97 15.50 -0.52
N CYS A 63 -16.95 15.88 0.30
CA CYS A 63 -16.74 16.69 1.52
C CYS A 63 -16.08 15.94 2.69
N SER A 64 -16.10 14.61 2.69
CA SER A 64 -15.63 13.79 3.81
C SER A 64 -15.22 12.39 3.35
N ARG A 65 -14.45 11.69 4.19
CA ARG A 65 -14.10 10.27 3.97
C ARG A 65 -15.36 9.39 3.86
N THR A 66 -16.40 9.70 4.64
CA THR A 66 -17.69 8.98 4.60
C THR A 66 -18.41 9.19 3.26
N CYS A 67 -18.50 10.44 2.79
CA CYS A 67 -19.08 10.71 1.48
C CYS A 67 -18.23 10.10 0.36
N ALA A 68 -16.90 10.12 0.46
CA ALA A 68 -16.01 9.44 -0.47
C ALA A 68 -16.28 7.94 -0.56
N LEU A 69 -16.51 7.28 0.59
CA LEU A 69 -16.83 5.85 0.66
C LEU A 69 -18.18 5.52 0.03
N GLN A 70 -19.19 6.35 0.31
CA GLN A 70 -20.56 6.15 -0.18
C GLN A 70 -20.74 6.55 -1.64
N ASN A 71 -19.89 7.46 -2.15
CA ASN A 71 -19.92 7.90 -3.54
C ASN A 71 -19.09 7.00 -4.48
N ARG A 72 -18.65 5.82 -4.00
CA ARG A 72 -17.93 4.86 -4.86
C ARG A 72 -18.90 4.20 -5.83
N PRO A 73 -18.46 3.90 -7.06
CA PRO A 73 -19.32 3.23 -8.03
C PRO A 73 -19.71 1.83 -7.53
N ALA A 74 -20.95 1.41 -7.79
CA ALA A 74 -21.44 0.09 -7.38
C ALA A 74 -20.65 -1.07 -8.05
N THR A 75 -20.07 -0.80 -9.23
CA THR A 75 -19.16 -1.71 -9.95
C THR A 75 -17.83 -1.93 -9.23
N ALA A 76 -17.53 -1.16 -8.18
CA ALA A 76 -16.35 -1.38 -7.36
C ALA A 76 -16.37 -2.77 -6.72
N GLY A 77 -17.50 -3.45 -6.53
CA GLY A 77 -17.52 -4.71 -5.76
C GLY A 77 -17.25 -4.49 -4.27
N LEU A 78 -17.42 -5.55 -3.49
CA LEU A 78 -17.37 -5.46 -2.02
C LEU A 78 -15.97 -5.68 -1.47
N CYS A 79 -15.74 -5.11 -0.29
CA CYS A 79 -14.55 -5.38 0.53
C CYS A 79 -14.39 -6.88 0.77
N SER A 80 -13.17 -7.42 0.62
CA SER A 80 -12.91 -8.85 0.81
C SER A 80 -12.97 -9.35 2.26
N ARG A 81 -13.07 -8.45 3.24
CA ARG A 81 -13.30 -8.86 4.64
C ARG A 81 -14.73 -9.36 4.79
N GLN A 82 -14.92 -10.61 5.22
CA GLN A 82 -16.23 -11.30 5.27
C GLN A 82 -17.36 -10.50 5.96
N SER A 83 -17.04 -9.75 7.02
CA SER A 83 -18.02 -8.94 7.77
C SER A 83 -18.20 -7.50 7.26
N CYS A 84 -17.55 -7.11 6.16
CA CYS A 84 -17.56 -5.75 5.65
C CYS A 84 -18.38 -5.64 4.37
N LYS A 85 -19.52 -4.94 4.43
CA LYS A 85 -20.40 -4.68 3.28
C LYS A 85 -20.05 -3.39 2.52
N ASN A 86 -18.96 -2.73 2.88
CA ASN A 86 -18.56 -1.50 2.20
C ASN A 86 -17.97 -1.82 0.82
N PRO A 87 -18.16 -0.95 -0.19
CA PRO A 87 -17.46 -1.06 -1.46
C PRO A 87 -15.95 -1.02 -1.27
N ARG A 88 -15.21 -1.84 -2.04
CA ARG A 88 -13.75 -1.83 -2.00
C ARG A 88 -13.20 -0.48 -2.47
N TYR A 89 -11.93 -0.18 -2.19
CA TYR A 89 -11.35 1.09 -2.66
C TYR A 89 -11.12 1.02 -4.17
N THR A 90 -11.51 2.07 -4.90
CA THR A 90 -11.14 2.28 -6.30
C THR A 90 -10.33 3.56 -6.45
N SER A 91 -9.40 3.57 -7.40
CA SER A 91 -8.58 4.75 -7.68
C SER A 91 -9.45 5.90 -8.18
N PRO A 92 -9.36 7.11 -7.59
CA PRO A 92 -10.11 8.27 -8.08
C PRO A 92 -9.68 8.70 -9.49
N GLN A 93 -8.44 8.41 -9.88
CA GLN A 93 -7.91 8.74 -11.20
C GLN A 93 -8.27 7.68 -12.24
N ASN A 94 -8.44 6.43 -11.82
CA ASN A 94 -8.79 5.32 -12.69
C ASN A 94 -9.73 4.33 -11.98
N PRO A 95 -11.06 4.53 -12.04
CA PRO A 95 -12.02 3.75 -11.24
C PRO A 95 -12.05 2.24 -11.49
N ILE A 96 -11.46 1.76 -12.59
CA ILE A 96 -11.29 0.33 -12.86
C ILE A 96 -10.25 -0.30 -11.94
N GLN A 97 -9.28 0.49 -11.45
CA GLN A 97 -8.22 0.03 -10.56
C GLN A 97 -8.66 0.07 -9.10
N TYR A 98 -8.27 -0.93 -8.32
CA TYR A 98 -8.85 -1.14 -6.99
C TYR A 98 -7.91 -1.80 -5.97
N TYR A 99 -8.25 -1.70 -4.69
CA TYR A 99 -7.74 -2.61 -3.63
C TYR A 99 -8.84 -3.58 -3.21
N ASP A 100 -8.48 -4.78 -2.77
CA ASP A 100 -9.44 -5.78 -2.29
C ASP A 100 -10.21 -5.33 -1.03
N TYR A 101 -9.60 -4.45 -0.25
CA TYR A 101 -10.20 -3.93 0.98
C TYR A 101 -10.67 -2.49 0.80
N CYS A 102 -11.75 -2.13 1.49
CA CYS A 102 -12.28 -0.77 1.45
C CYS A 102 -11.36 0.24 2.15
N THR A 103 -10.57 -0.22 3.13
CA THR A 103 -9.55 0.52 3.87
C THR A 103 -8.43 -0.41 4.39
N PRO A 104 -7.24 0.13 4.71
CA PRO A 104 -6.17 -0.63 5.36
C PRO A 104 -6.57 -1.27 6.69
N GLU A 105 -7.46 -0.61 7.46
CA GLU A 105 -7.95 -1.17 8.73
C GLU A 105 -8.80 -2.43 8.51
N CYS A 106 -9.55 -2.52 7.40
CA CYS A 106 -10.29 -3.74 7.08
C CYS A 106 -9.36 -4.90 6.70
N GLN A 107 -8.32 -4.62 5.92
CA GLN A 107 -7.27 -5.61 5.63
C GLN A 107 -6.64 -6.11 6.93
N TRP A 108 -6.36 -5.21 7.87
CA TRP A 108 -5.80 -5.60 9.16
C TRP A 108 -6.74 -6.44 10.02
N LYS A 109 -8.00 -6.02 10.14
CA LYS A 109 -9.01 -6.78 10.88
C LYS A 109 -9.23 -8.17 10.30
N ASP A 110 -9.10 -8.32 8.98
CA ASP A 110 -9.15 -9.61 8.32
C ASP A 110 -7.94 -10.47 8.74
N ALA A 111 -6.73 -9.93 8.65
CA ALA A 111 -5.50 -10.65 9.01
C ALA A 111 -5.46 -11.12 10.48
N ILE A 112 -5.87 -10.27 11.44
CA ILE A 112 -5.83 -10.64 12.86
C ILE A 112 -6.80 -11.76 13.24
N SER A 113 -7.84 -11.98 12.43
CA SER A 113 -8.82 -13.05 12.63
C SER A 113 -8.36 -14.41 12.11
N LEU A 114 -7.23 -14.45 11.41
CA LEU A 114 -6.67 -15.69 10.87
C LEU A 114 -6.03 -16.53 11.97
N THR A 115 -6.22 -17.85 11.88
CA THR A 115 -5.52 -18.87 12.71
C THR A 115 -4.24 -19.35 12.02
N GLU A 116 -4.21 -19.31 10.70
CA GLU A 116 -3.10 -19.71 9.83
C GLU A 116 -2.77 -18.64 8.77
N THR A 117 -1.60 -18.76 8.14
CA THR A 117 -1.22 -17.83 7.07
C THR A 117 -2.13 -18.02 5.86
N LYS A 118 -2.77 -16.94 5.41
CA LYS A 118 -3.58 -16.94 4.20
C LYS A 118 -2.77 -16.40 3.02
N LEU A 119 -2.70 -17.19 1.95
CA LEU A 119 -2.13 -16.79 0.67
C LEU A 119 -3.24 -16.41 -0.31
N THR A 120 -3.25 -15.16 -0.74
CA THR A 120 -4.20 -14.66 -1.75
C THR A 120 -3.45 -14.37 -3.04
N PRO A 121 -3.69 -15.12 -4.14
CA PRO A 121 -3.11 -14.80 -5.43
C PRO A 121 -3.61 -13.43 -5.90
N LEU A 122 -2.68 -12.61 -6.38
CA LEU A 122 -2.94 -11.35 -7.04
C LEU A 122 -2.76 -11.59 -8.54
N ASN A 123 -3.87 -11.78 -9.24
CA ASN A 123 -3.91 -12.16 -10.66
C ASN A 123 -4.69 -11.15 -11.53
N ASP A 124 -5.27 -10.13 -10.92
CA ASP A 124 -5.95 -9.05 -11.64
C ASP A 124 -4.99 -7.89 -11.87
N ALA A 125 -4.74 -7.56 -13.14
CA ALA A 125 -3.89 -6.45 -13.55
C ALA A 125 -4.43 -5.07 -13.14
N GLN A 126 -5.70 -4.98 -12.74
CA GLN A 126 -6.31 -3.77 -12.19
C GLN A 126 -6.19 -3.66 -10.66
N ASN A 127 -5.73 -4.71 -9.98
CA ASN A 127 -5.48 -4.64 -8.55
C ASN A 127 -4.25 -3.76 -8.27
N LEU A 128 -4.43 -2.72 -7.45
CA LEU A 128 -3.41 -1.74 -7.13
C LEU A 128 -2.22 -2.35 -6.36
N ASP A 129 -2.43 -3.40 -5.56
CA ASP A 129 -1.31 -4.11 -4.93
C ASP A 129 -0.53 -4.92 -5.97
N TYR A 130 -1.21 -5.58 -6.93
CA TYR A 130 -0.56 -6.25 -8.05
C TYR A 130 0.31 -5.28 -8.85
N ILE A 131 -0.27 -4.15 -9.28
CA ILE A 131 0.43 -3.11 -10.05
C ILE A 131 1.65 -2.60 -9.27
N ALA A 132 1.48 -2.23 -8.00
CA ALA A 132 2.56 -1.66 -7.20
C ALA A 132 3.72 -2.66 -7.01
N VAL A 133 3.41 -3.92 -6.69
CA VAL A 133 4.42 -4.96 -6.46
C VAL A 133 5.15 -5.31 -7.76
N LYS A 134 4.40 -5.51 -8.85
CA LYS A 134 4.97 -5.84 -10.17
C LYS A 134 5.86 -4.70 -10.68
N THR A 135 5.38 -3.46 -10.61
CA THR A 135 6.15 -2.28 -11.03
C THR A 135 7.44 -2.15 -10.23
N ALA A 136 7.36 -2.25 -8.90
CA ALA A 136 8.55 -2.15 -8.04
C ALA A 136 9.57 -3.28 -8.33
N PHE A 137 9.10 -4.48 -8.67
CA PHE A 137 9.97 -5.60 -9.02
C PHE A 137 10.66 -5.39 -10.38
N GLU A 138 9.90 -5.03 -11.40
CA GLU A 138 10.42 -4.91 -12.78
C GLU A 138 11.28 -3.65 -12.96
N GLN A 139 11.04 -2.58 -12.19
CA GLN A 139 11.79 -1.33 -12.29
C GLN A 139 13.30 -1.51 -12.09
N SER A 140 13.73 -2.41 -11.20
CA SER A 140 15.15 -2.70 -10.99
C SER A 140 15.67 -3.93 -11.75
N LEU A 141 14.80 -4.70 -12.39
CA LEU A 141 15.14 -5.90 -13.16
C LEU A 141 14.46 -5.88 -14.52
N ALA A 142 14.78 -4.87 -15.34
CA ALA A 142 14.16 -4.69 -16.66
C ALA A 142 14.35 -5.91 -17.59
N GLY A 143 15.48 -6.63 -17.45
CA GLY A 143 15.74 -7.88 -18.18
C GLY A 143 14.84 -9.06 -17.78
N LEU A 144 14.08 -8.94 -16.68
CA LEU A 144 13.09 -9.91 -16.21
C LEU A 144 11.66 -9.38 -16.32
N ALA A 145 11.43 -8.34 -17.13
CA ALA A 145 10.09 -7.89 -17.45
C ALA A 145 9.29 -9.04 -18.08
N GLY A 146 8.13 -9.36 -17.49
CA GLY A 146 7.31 -10.51 -17.94
C GLY A 146 7.73 -11.88 -17.38
N ALA A 147 8.78 -11.96 -16.57
CA ALA A 147 9.23 -13.22 -15.95
C ALA A 147 8.47 -13.57 -14.66
N VAL A 148 7.68 -12.62 -14.13
CA VAL A 148 6.81 -12.82 -12.96
C VAL A 148 5.69 -13.81 -13.32
N GLN A 149 5.69 -14.96 -12.67
CA GLN A 149 4.69 -16.00 -12.90
C GLN A 149 3.47 -15.83 -12.01
N ALA A 150 3.69 -15.48 -10.73
CA ALA A 150 2.62 -15.27 -9.78
C ALA A 150 3.03 -14.34 -8.65
N ILE A 151 2.06 -13.58 -8.15
CA ILE A 151 2.22 -12.73 -6.96
C ILE A 151 1.17 -13.18 -5.94
N PHE A 152 1.58 -13.37 -4.68
CA PHE A 152 0.68 -13.71 -3.59
C PHE A 152 0.79 -12.70 -2.47
N ARG A 153 -0.34 -12.13 -2.06
CA ARG A 153 -0.41 -11.43 -0.77
C ARG A 153 -0.37 -12.46 0.35
N ILE A 154 0.50 -12.24 1.31
CA ILE A 154 0.62 -13.05 2.52
C ILE A 154 -0.05 -12.29 3.66
N GLN A 155 -1.09 -12.90 4.24
CA GLN A 155 -1.72 -12.39 5.44
C GLN A 155 -1.40 -13.32 6.60
N TYR A 156 -0.59 -12.81 7.52
CA TYR A 156 -0.20 -13.56 8.70
C TYR A 156 -1.27 -13.53 9.79
N PRO A 157 -1.46 -14.65 10.52
CA PRO A 157 -2.23 -14.63 11.75
C PRO A 157 -1.53 -13.78 12.81
N SER A 158 -2.29 -13.29 13.79
CA SER A 158 -1.79 -12.43 14.87
C SER A 158 -0.55 -13.00 15.56
N ARG A 159 -0.48 -14.33 15.77
CA ARG A 159 0.67 -15.00 16.40
C ARG A 159 1.99 -14.82 15.65
N VAL A 160 1.96 -14.67 14.32
CA VAL A 160 3.15 -14.45 13.50
C VAL A 160 3.45 -12.95 13.38
N ALA A 161 2.42 -12.12 13.20
CA ALA A 161 2.59 -10.67 13.04
C ALA A 161 2.83 -9.90 14.35
N ALA A 162 2.49 -10.47 15.52
CA ALA A 162 2.48 -9.74 16.80
C ALA A 162 3.84 -9.13 17.14
N GLN A 163 4.93 -9.87 16.95
CA GLN A 163 6.29 -9.37 17.24
C GLN A 163 6.61 -8.14 16.39
N PHE A 164 6.29 -8.17 15.09
CA PHE A 164 6.43 -7.02 14.21
C PHE A 164 5.61 -5.84 14.68
N LEU A 165 4.32 -6.05 14.93
CA LEU A 165 3.40 -4.98 15.28
C LEU A 165 3.79 -4.32 16.60
N ALA A 166 4.26 -5.11 17.57
CA ALA A 166 4.77 -4.62 18.84
C ALA A 166 6.06 -3.82 18.67
N TYR A 167 7.01 -4.31 17.86
CA TYR A 167 8.25 -3.59 17.57
C TYR A 167 7.95 -2.27 16.84
N ARG A 168 7.15 -2.31 15.78
CA ARG A 168 6.67 -1.13 15.05
C ARG A 168 6.02 -0.09 15.96
N GLU A 169 5.15 -0.50 16.87
CA GLU A 169 4.49 0.45 17.77
C GLU A 169 5.49 1.05 18.78
N ARG A 170 6.41 0.24 19.31
CA ARG A 170 7.48 0.71 20.20
C ARG A 170 8.37 1.75 19.51
N SER A 171 8.89 1.40 18.34
CA SER A 171 9.72 2.24 17.49
C SER A 171 9.04 3.55 17.09
N ARG A 172 7.72 3.52 16.87
CA ARG A 172 6.93 4.72 16.58
C ARG A 172 6.91 5.69 17.77
N ARG A 173 6.81 5.17 18.99
CA ARG A 173 6.75 5.97 20.23
C ARG A 173 8.12 6.54 20.63
N THR A 174 9.18 5.78 20.40
CA THR A 174 10.56 6.17 20.73
C THR A 174 11.24 6.98 19.62
N ARG A 175 10.53 7.23 18.52
CA ARG A 175 11.07 7.94 17.36
C ARG A 175 11.47 9.37 17.73
N SER A 176 12.74 9.71 17.48
CA SER A 176 13.21 11.07 17.70
C SER A 176 12.54 12.06 16.73
N LYS A 177 12.34 13.30 17.19
CA LYS A 177 11.82 14.40 16.35
C LYS A 177 12.66 14.61 15.08
N ARG A 178 13.97 14.32 15.14
CA ARG A 178 14.91 14.41 14.01
C ARG A 178 14.56 13.50 12.84
N PHE A 179 13.91 12.36 13.10
CA PHE A 179 13.47 11.43 12.06
C PHE A 179 11.96 11.44 11.82
N ALA A 180 11.20 12.28 12.51
CA ALA A 180 9.74 12.33 12.40
C ALA A 180 9.25 12.60 10.96
N ALA A 181 10.04 13.36 10.17
CA ALA A 181 9.73 13.67 8.77
C ALA A 181 10.05 12.54 7.78
N ARG A 182 10.88 11.54 8.16
CA ARG A 182 11.19 10.41 7.27
C ARG A 182 10.06 9.39 7.27
N GLU A 183 9.93 8.63 6.18
CA GLU A 183 9.03 7.49 6.14
C GLU A 183 9.44 6.47 7.22
N PHE A 184 8.48 5.97 7.99
CA PHE A 184 8.72 5.09 9.15
C PHE A 184 8.67 3.60 8.78
N LEU A 185 7.88 3.28 7.75
CA LEU A 185 7.74 1.95 7.18
C LEU A 185 8.26 2.00 5.75
N LEU A 186 9.25 1.17 5.44
CA LEU A 186 9.83 1.06 4.11
C LEU A 186 9.36 -0.23 3.48
N LYS A 187 9.16 -0.23 2.16
CA LYS A 187 9.10 -1.46 1.39
C LYS A 187 10.52 -1.92 1.06
N ARG A 188 10.80 -3.19 1.28
CA ARG A 188 12.10 -3.83 1.05
C ARG A 188 11.92 -5.18 0.38
N PHE A 189 12.80 -5.52 -0.54
CA PHE A 189 12.89 -6.86 -1.11
C PHE A 189 13.74 -7.77 -0.23
N HIS A 190 13.38 -9.03 -0.16
CA HIS A 190 14.14 -10.09 0.50
C HIS A 190 14.19 -11.30 -0.42
N GLY A 191 15.39 -11.61 -0.92
CA GLY A 191 15.66 -12.86 -1.64
C GLY A 191 15.93 -14.00 -0.67
N THR A 192 15.47 -15.19 -1.01
CA THR A 192 15.73 -16.38 -0.20
C THR A 192 15.96 -17.59 -1.08
N ARG A 193 16.74 -18.54 -0.56
CA ARG A 193 17.03 -19.79 -1.28
C ARG A 193 15.81 -20.70 -1.33
N THR A 194 15.59 -21.32 -2.48
CA THR A 194 14.58 -22.36 -2.68
C THR A 194 15.28 -23.72 -2.79
N ILE A 195 14.93 -24.66 -1.91
CA ILE A 195 15.52 -26.00 -1.93
C ILE A 195 14.40 -27.01 -2.16
N MET A 196 14.44 -27.71 -3.30
CA MET A 196 13.55 -28.84 -3.68
C MET A 196 12.11 -28.69 -3.18
N CYS A 197 11.45 -27.57 -3.53
CA CYS A 197 10.17 -27.21 -2.93
C CYS A 197 9.02 -27.27 -3.95
N ASN A 198 8.24 -28.35 -3.90
CA ASN A 198 7.04 -28.50 -4.74
C ASN A 198 6.02 -27.38 -4.52
N ALA A 199 5.90 -26.86 -3.29
CA ALA A 199 4.97 -25.78 -2.99
C ALA A 199 5.29 -24.50 -3.78
N VAL A 200 6.58 -24.17 -3.94
CA VAL A 200 7.02 -23.01 -4.72
C VAL A 200 6.64 -23.17 -6.18
N ASN A 201 6.79 -24.37 -6.74
CA ASN A 201 6.39 -24.65 -8.13
C ASN A 201 4.86 -24.57 -8.34
N GLU A 202 4.06 -25.03 -7.38
CA GLU A 202 2.60 -24.87 -7.47
C GLU A 202 2.16 -23.41 -7.32
N LEU A 203 2.81 -22.66 -6.43
CA LEU A 203 2.56 -21.22 -6.28
C LEU A 203 2.92 -20.46 -7.56
N ALA A 204 4.05 -20.80 -8.21
CA ALA A 204 4.41 -20.24 -9.52
C ALA A 204 3.33 -20.42 -10.60
N LYS A 205 2.55 -21.50 -10.55
CA LYS A 205 1.41 -21.74 -11.46
C LYS A 205 0.17 -20.93 -11.08
N GLY A 206 0.27 -20.01 -10.12
CA GLY A 206 -0.85 -19.24 -9.57
C GLY A 206 -1.78 -20.04 -8.67
N LYS A 207 -1.45 -21.30 -8.34
CA LYS A 207 -2.30 -22.16 -7.53
C LYS A 207 -2.04 -21.92 -6.05
N ARG A 208 -3.12 -21.83 -5.26
CA ARG A 208 -3.02 -21.86 -3.79
C ARG A 208 -2.61 -23.27 -3.37
N THR A 209 -1.74 -23.37 -2.37
CA THR A 209 -1.36 -24.63 -1.77
C THR A 209 -1.20 -24.47 -0.27
N THR A 210 -1.69 -25.45 0.49
CA THR A 210 -1.46 -25.59 1.93
C THR A 210 -0.28 -26.53 2.22
N ASN A 211 0.22 -27.25 1.21
CA ASN A 211 1.28 -28.26 1.30
C ASN A 211 2.67 -27.62 1.29
N LEU A 212 2.87 -26.59 2.12
CA LEU A 212 4.18 -25.99 2.34
C LEU A 212 5.10 -27.01 3.01
N CYS A 213 6.32 -27.21 2.52
CA CYS A 213 7.23 -28.23 3.06
C CYS A 213 7.68 -27.91 4.50
N GLU A 214 8.08 -28.94 5.25
CA GLU A 214 8.62 -28.78 6.61
C GLU A 214 10.15 -28.59 6.65
N SER A 215 10.82 -28.64 5.50
CA SER A 215 12.27 -28.46 5.44
C SER A 215 12.69 -27.13 6.07
N PRO A 216 13.57 -27.14 7.09
CA PRO A 216 14.06 -25.90 7.73
C PRO A 216 14.90 -25.07 6.77
N ASN A 217 15.40 -25.67 5.69
CA ASN A 217 16.25 -25.01 4.70
C ASN A 217 15.47 -24.39 3.53
N CYS A 218 14.15 -24.65 3.43
CA CYS A 218 13.30 -24.02 2.43
C CYS A 218 12.89 -22.62 2.91
N GLY A 219 13.56 -21.61 2.37
CA GLY A 219 13.29 -20.20 2.68
C GLY A 219 11.82 -19.83 2.49
N PRO A 220 11.21 -20.06 1.31
CA PRO A 220 9.85 -19.62 1.05
C PRO A 220 8.82 -20.25 1.98
N CYS A 221 8.85 -21.57 2.17
CA CYS A 221 7.92 -22.25 3.07
C CYS A 221 8.11 -21.82 4.52
N GLY A 222 9.36 -21.66 4.97
CA GLY A 222 9.67 -21.18 6.30
C GLY A 222 9.12 -19.78 6.55
N ILE A 223 9.34 -18.86 5.61
CA ILE A 223 8.86 -17.48 5.67
C ILE A 223 7.33 -17.44 5.67
N ILE A 224 6.66 -18.14 4.75
CA ILE A 224 5.19 -18.15 4.68
C ILE A 224 4.56 -18.72 5.97
N LYS A 225 5.14 -19.76 6.57
CA LYS A 225 4.60 -20.35 7.80
C LYS A 225 4.87 -19.51 9.04
N ARG A 226 6.08 -18.97 9.17
CA ARG A 226 6.63 -18.50 10.46
C ARG A 226 7.07 -17.04 10.44
N GLY A 227 6.93 -16.35 9.31
CA GLY A 227 7.53 -15.05 9.10
C GLY A 227 9.04 -15.14 8.84
N LEU A 228 9.64 -13.99 8.56
CA LEU A 228 11.08 -13.88 8.41
C LEU A 228 11.79 -14.06 9.76
N ARG A 229 12.90 -14.78 9.75
CA ARG A 229 13.77 -15.02 10.91
C ARG A 229 15.20 -14.69 10.52
N GLY A 230 15.98 -14.25 11.50
CA GLY A 230 17.39 -13.92 11.30
C GLY A 230 18.16 -15.09 10.71
N GLY A 231 19.16 -14.78 9.88
CA GLY A 231 20.14 -15.73 9.40
C GLY A 231 21.12 -16.15 10.49
N HIS A 232 22.27 -16.68 10.09
CA HIS A 232 23.33 -17.12 11.01
C HIS A 232 23.84 -15.99 11.93
N ASP A 233 23.80 -14.74 11.46
CA ASP A 233 24.18 -13.54 12.21
C ASP A 233 23.04 -12.97 13.07
N ASN A 234 21.91 -13.68 13.16
CA ASN A 234 20.67 -13.22 13.78
C ASN A 234 20.07 -11.95 13.14
N ARG A 235 20.46 -11.60 11.90
CA ARG A 235 19.94 -10.44 11.18
C ARG A 235 19.12 -10.85 9.96
N ILE A 236 18.26 -9.94 9.51
CA ILE A 236 17.44 -10.10 8.31
C ILE A 236 17.92 -9.08 7.30
N TRP A 237 18.47 -9.58 6.20
CA TRP A 237 18.97 -8.74 5.12
C TRP A 237 17.86 -8.44 4.13
N SER A 238 17.77 -7.19 3.69
CA SER A 238 16.78 -6.76 2.70
C SER A 238 17.33 -5.63 1.87
N ALA A 239 16.75 -5.41 0.69
CA ALA A 239 17.23 -4.39 -0.24
C ALA A 239 16.13 -3.43 -0.64
N SER A 240 16.52 -2.21 -1.01
CA SER A 240 15.63 -1.23 -1.63
C SER A 240 15.18 -1.62 -3.04
N THR A 241 15.91 -2.52 -3.72
CA THR A 241 15.64 -2.95 -5.09
C THR A 241 15.56 -4.47 -5.20
N SER A 242 14.77 -4.96 -6.16
CA SER A 242 14.65 -6.39 -6.45
C SER A 242 15.97 -6.95 -6.99
N ALA A 243 16.76 -6.15 -7.73
CA ALA A 243 18.03 -6.57 -8.31
C ALA A 243 19.04 -7.08 -7.29
N ILE A 244 19.20 -6.35 -6.17
CA ILE A 244 20.09 -6.78 -5.09
C ILE A 244 19.58 -8.07 -4.47
N SER A 245 18.27 -8.16 -4.22
CA SER A 245 17.66 -9.36 -3.63
C SER A 245 17.68 -10.57 -4.57
N HIS A 246 17.73 -10.37 -5.89
CA HIS A 246 17.78 -11.45 -6.87
C HIS A 246 19.03 -12.32 -6.73
N GLY A 247 20.18 -11.75 -6.35
CA GLY A 247 21.40 -12.52 -6.05
C GLY A 247 21.25 -13.54 -4.90
N TYR A 248 20.19 -13.42 -4.09
CA TYR A 248 19.91 -14.28 -2.95
C TYR A 248 18.80 -15.30 -3.20
N THR A 249 18.24 -15.38 -4.42
CA THR A 249 17.13 -16.29 -4.77
C THR A 249 17.57 -17.65 -5.32
N ASN A 250 18.75 -18.12 -4.91
CA ASN A 250 19.37 -19.35 -5.41
C ASN A 250 18.46 -20.58 -5.29
N ILE A 251 18.48 -21.43 -6.32
CA ILE A 251 17.70 -22.67 -6.37
C ILE A 251 18.63 -23.88 -6.23
N PHE A 252 18.25 -24.82 -5.38
CA PHE A 252 18.96 -26.08 -5.20
C PHE A 252 18.02 -27.27 -5.41
N GLY A 253 18.38 -28.16 -6.34
CA GLY A 253 17.69 -29.43 -6.60
C GLY A 253 16.51 -29.37 -7.58
N GLY A 254 16.75 -28.98 -8.83
CA GLY A 254 15.89 -29.33 -9.97
C GLY A 254 14.63 -28.49 -10.21
N GLY A 255 14.49 -27.34 -9.56
CA GLY A 255 13.46 -26.34 -9.91
C GLY A 255 14.06 -25.14 -10.65
N ASN A 256 13.23 -24.42 -11.40
CA ASN A 256 13.61 -23.17 -12.08
C ASN A 256 12.90 -21.94 -11.48
N THR A 257 12.06 -22.15 -10.46
CA THR A 257 11.27 -21.10 -9.84
C THR A 257 12.05 -20.42 -8.71
N ARG A 258 12.23 -19.11 -8.85
CA ARG A 258 12.77 -18.24 -7.80
C ARG A 258 11.62 -17.60 -7.01
N ALA A 259 11.87 -17.35 -5.74
CA ALA A 259 10.91 -16.68 -4.85
C ALA A 259 11.59 -15.49 -4.18
N MET A 260 10.89 -14.37 -4.13
CA MET A 260 11.31 -13.14 -3.47
C MET A 260 10.15 -12.56 -2.68
N PHE A 261 10.45 -11.86 -1.59
CA PHE A 261 9.44 -11.27 -0.71
C PHE A 261 9.55 -9.75 -0.76
N LEU A 262 8.43 -9.05 -0.97
CA LEU A 262 8.31 -7.62 -0.75
C LEU A 262 7.62 -7.38 0.60
N CYS A 263 8.22 -6.51 1.38
CA CYS A 263 8.24 -6.68 2.81
C CYS A 263 8.21 -5.29 3.50
N ASP A 264 7.28 -5.06 4.44
CA ASP A 264 7.29 -3.88 5.31
C ASP A 264 8.41 -3.89 6.35
N ALA A 265 9.18 -2.81 6.43
CA ALA A 265 10.37 -2.68 7.25
C ALA A 265 10.31 -1.44 8.15
N VAL A 266 10.63 -1.55 9.44
CA VAL A 266 10.72 -0.36 10.33
C VAL A 266 12.05 0.34 10.09
N SER A 267 12.03 1.65 9.83
CA SER A 267 13.17 2.32 9.21
C SER A 267 14.22 2.91 10.14
N GLU A 268 14.20 2.70 11.48
CA GLU A 268 14.82 3.48 12.59
C GLU A 268 16.21 4.15 12.38
N GLY A 269 16.42 4.94 11.32
CA GLY A 269 17.75 5.33 10.85
C GLY A 269 18.57 4.20 10.19
N MET A 270 17.95 3.06 9.86
CA MET A 270 18.63 1.85 9.38
C MET A 270 19.39 2.07 8.05
N ARG A 271 20.61 1.50 7.97
CA ARG A 271 21.27 1.15 6.70
C ARG A 271 20.70 -0.19 6.21
N ASP A 272 21.05 -0.69 5.02
CA ASP A 272 20.45 -1.88 4.36
C ASP A 272 20.50 -3.22 5.14
N ALA A 273 20.93 -3.24 6.41
CA ALA A 273 21.38 -4.39 7.16
C ALA A 273 20.85 -4.45 8.61
N ASP A 274 19.58 -4.13 8.86
CA ASP A 274 18.99 -4.25 10.21
C ASP A 274 17.67 -5.04 10.18
N SER A 275 17.32 -5.65 11.31
CA SER A 275 16.29 -6.68 11.45
C SER A 275 14.87 -6.18 11.20
N LEU A 276 14.08 -7.01 10.52
CA LEU A 276 12.76 -6.64 10.01
C LEU A 276 11.71 -7.71 10.33
N ALA A 277 10.47 -7.30 10.56
CA ALA A 277 9.31 -8.18 10.58
C ALA A 277 8.18 -7.48 9.80
N PHE A 278 7.15 -8.18 9.29
CA PHE A 278 6.53 -7.76 8.01
C PHE A 278 5.02 -7.93 7.89
N ASN A 279 4.42 -7.11 7.03
CA ASN A 279 3.34 -7.49 6.11
C ASN A 279 4.00 -7.87 4.78
N GLN A 280 3.68 -9.03 4.23
CA GLN A 280 4.45 -9.59 3.11
C GLN A 280 3.59 -9.81 1.87
N VAL A 281 4.23 -9.59 0.72
CA VAL A 281 3.81 -10.10 -0.57
C VAL A 281 4.93 -11.00 -1.07
N ALA A 282 4.62 -12.25 -1.42
CA ALA A 282 5.56 -13.13 -2.12
C ALA A 282 5.42 -12.94 -3.63
N ILE A 283 6.55 -12.84 -4.31
CA ILE A 283 6.69 -12.77 -5.77
C ILE A 283 7.38 -14.04 -6.21
N TYR A 284 6.75 -14.80 -7.11
CA TYR A 284 7.30 -16.00 -7.74
C TYR A 284 7.58 -15.69 -9.21
N TYR A 285 8.82 -15.94 -9.63
CA TYR A 285 9.28 -15.65 -10.99
C TYR A 285 10.28 -16.71 -11.45
N ILE A 286 10.40 -16.90 -12.76
CA ILE A 286 11.46 -17.70 -13.38
C ILE A 286 12.52 -16.75 -13.91
N ASP A 287 13.77 -17.17 -13.82
CA ASP A 287 14.87 -16.56 -14.57
C ASP A 287 15.01 -17.39 -15.85
N LEU A 288 14.79 -16.77 -17.02
CA LEU A 288 14.89 -17.45 -18.31
C LEU A 288 16.36 -17.50 -18.75
#